data_AF-A0A832UGS5-F1
#
_entry.id   AF-A0A832UGS5-F1
#
_cell.length_a   1.000
_cell.length_b   1.000
_cell.length_c   1.000
_cell.angle_alpha   90.00
_cell.angle_beta   90.00
_cell.angle_gamma   90.00
#
_symmetry.space_group_name_H-M   'P 1'
#
loop_
_entity.id
_entity.type
_entity.pdbx_description
1 polymer ?
#
loop_
_entity_poly.entity_id
_entity_poly.type
_entity_poly.pdbx_seq_one_letter_code
_entity_poly.pdbx_strand_id
1 'polypeptide(L)'
;MNGRVTGSRRNGEIAVQSPSQKIIIRSGIKINNDSMTVILFAGLPGNGRSVLAQECILLFSELLPSVWEKCLSADSLDLKEI
;
A
#
# COMPACT_ATOMS: atom_id res chain seq x y z
N MET A 1 14.35 6.15 -5.09
CA MET A 1 12.97 6.69 -5.01
C MET A 1 12.95 7.75 -3.93
N ASN A 2 12.86 9.03 -4.30
CA ASN A 2 12.86 10.16 -3.35
C ASN A 2 11.45 10.77 -3.28
N GLY A 3 10.52 10.07 -2.63
CA GLY A 3 9.22 10.60 -2.23
C GLY A 3 9.12 10.49 -0.72
N ARG A 4 9.86 11.33 0.02
CA ARG A 4 9.76 11.37 1.48
C ARG A 4 8.52 12.17 1.83
N VAL A 5 7.44 11.49 2.19
CA VAL A 5 6.32 12.09 2.92
C VAL A 5 6.86 12.49 4.29
N THR A 6 7.10 13.78 4.51
CA THR A 6 7.70 14.27 5.75
C THR A 6 6.65 14.50 6.83
N GLY A 7 6.80 13.85 7.98
CA GLY A 7 6.07 14.19 9.20
C GLY A 7 6.28 13.22 10.34
N SER A 8 6.03 13.70 11.56
CA SER A 8 6.49 13.11 12.83
C SER A 8 5.83 11.75 13.12
N ARG A 9 6.64 10.69 12.95
CA ARG A 9 6.52 9.30 13.43
C ARG A 9 5.85 8.22 12.55
N ARG A 10 4.86 8.48 11.68
CA ARG A 10 4.28 7.44 10.78
C ARG A 10 3.66 7.97 9.47
N ASN A 11 3.94 9.22 9.11
CA ASN A 11 3.29 9.84 7.95
C ASN A 11 3.79 9.20 6.65
N GLY A 12 2.86 8.76 5.80
CA GLY A 12 3.17 8.04 4.56
C GLY A 12 3.57 6.57 4.76
N GLU A 13 3.43 6.03 5.98
CA GLU A 13 3.58 4.59 6.20
C GLU A 13 2.42 3.85 5.54
N ILE A 14 2.74 2.89 4.67
CA ILE A 14 1.77 1.95 4.09
C ILE A 14 2.10 0.59 4.68
N ALA A 15 1.14 -0.02 5.36
CA ALA A 15 1.30 -1.33 5.97
C ALA A 15 0.17 -2.27 5.53
N VAL A 16 0.52 -3.54 5.35
CA VAL A 16 -0.42 -4.62 5.02
C VAL A 16 -0.24 -5.75 6.02
N GLN A 17 -1.23 -6.63 6.12
CA GLN A 17 -1.10 -7.83 6.93
C GLN A 17 -0.09 -8.78 6.28
N SER A 18 1.10 -8.94 6.88
CA SER A 18 2.09 -9.90 6.40
C SER A 18 1.62 -11.35 6.58
N PRO A 19 1.85 -12.22 5.59
CA PRO A 19 1.57 -13.64 5.72
C PRO A 19 2.53 -14.31 6.72
N SER A 20 2.10 -15.43 7.31
CA SER A 20 2.99 -16.36 8.01
C SER A 20 3.32 -17.55 7.11
N GLN A 21 4.11 -18.50 7.61
CA GLN A 21 4.44 -19.73 6.86
C GLN A 21 3.21 -20.52 6.40
N LYS A 22 2.07 -20.42 7.10
CA LYS A 22 0.84 -21.13 6.73
C LYS A 22 -0.02 -20.31 5.77
N ILE A 23 -0.39 -20.94 4.66
CA ILE A 23 -1.38 -20.43 3.70
C ILE A 23 -2.79 -20.67 4.29
N ILE A 24 -3.51 -19.59 4.57
CA ILE A 24 -4.88 -19.61 5.08
C ILE A 24 -5.68 -18.50 4.41
N ILE A 25 -7.01 -18.65 4.41
CA ILE A 25 -7.93 -17.59 4.00
C ILE A 25 -7.80 -16.43 5.00
N ARG A 26 -7.60 -15.21 4.49
CA ARG A 26 -7.45 -13.98 5.29
C ARG A 26 -8.28 -12.86 4.68
N SER A 27 -8.67 -11.90 5.52
CA SER A 27 -9.37 -10.70 5.06
C SER A 27 -8.45 -9.69 4.36
N GLY A 28 -7.14 -9.76 4.60
CA GLY A 28 -6.16 -8.81 4.04
C GLY A 28 -6.15 -8.71 2.53
N ILE A 29 -6.51 -9.79 1.82
CA ILE A 29 -6.68 -9.80 0.36
C ILE A 29 -7.89 -10.66 0.02
N LYS A 30 -8.76 -10.16 -0.85
CA LYS A 30 -9.88 -10.90 -1.44
C LYS A 30 -9.80 -10.82 -2.96
N ILE A 31 -9.71 -11.96 -3.61
CA ILE A 31 -9.71 -12.08 -5.06
C ILE A 31 -11.09 -12.60 -5.49
N ASN A 32 -11.72 -11.91 -6.43
CA ASN A 32 -12.91 -12.35 -7.14
C ASN A 32 -12.57 -12.49 -8.63
N ASN A 33 -13.52 -12.96 -9.45
CA ASN A 33 -13.27 -13.25 -10.87
C ASN A 33 -12.62 -12.09 -11.64
N ASP A 34 -13.08 -10.86 -11.42
CA ASP A 34 -12.67 -9.69 -12.22
C ASP A 34 -11.95 -8.60 -11.40
N SER A 35 -11.74 -8.84 -10.09
CA SER A 35 -11.15 -7.81 -9.22
C SER A 35 -10.46 -8.40 -8.00
N MET A 36 -9.45 -7.66 -7.52
CA MET A 36 -8.80 -7.92 -6.25
C MET A 36 -9.03 -6.74 -5.31
N THR A 37 -9.40 -7.05 -4.07
CA THR A 37 -9.49 -6.08 -2.97
C THR A 37 -8.35 -6.34 -2.01
N VAL A 38 -7.55 -5.30 -1.73
CA VAL A 38 -6.47 -5.34 -0.75
C VAL A 38 -6.85 -4.42 0.42
N ILE A 39 -6.74 -4.94 1.64
CA ILE A 39 -6.93 -4.15 2.86
C ILE A 39 -5.56 -3.73 3.37
N LEU A 40 -5.36 -2.42 3.53
CA LEU A 40 -4.11 -1.82 3.97
C LEU A 40 -4.37 -0.72 5.01
N PHE A 41 -3.33 -0.39 5.76
CA PHE A 41 -3.26 0.81 6.59
C PHE A 41 -2.38 1.85 5.89
N ALA A 42 -2.86 3.08 5.80
CA ALA A 42 -2.09 4.21 5.31
C ALA A 42 -2.09 5.32 6.36
N GLY A 43 -0.91 5.66 6.87
CA GLY A 43 -0.71 6.77 7.79
C GLY A 43 -0.88 8.10 7.07
N LEU A 44 -2.04 8.75 7.24
CA LEU A 44 -2.34 10.00 6.57
C LEU A 44 -1.38 11.13 7.02
N PRO A 45 -0.80 11.89 6.07
CA PRO A 45 0.03 13.04 6.38
C PRO A 45 -0.65 14.10 7.24
N GLY A 46 0.00 14.47 8.34
CA GLY A 46 -0.48 15.50 9.25
C GLY A 46 0.64 16.18 10.04
N ASN A 47 0.37 17.40 10.50
CA ASN A 47 1.23 18.16 11.41
C ASN A 47 0.46 18.46 12.71
N GLY A 48 0.66 17.63 13.72
CA GLY A 48 -0.14 17.66 14.95
C GLY A 48 -1.58 17.23 14.69
N ARG A 49 -2.53 18.16 14.84
CA ARG A 49 -3.97 17.91 14.56
C ARG A 49 -4.41 18.40 13.18
N SER A 50 -3.50 18.99 12.41
CA SER A 50 -3.80 19.52 11.07
C SER A 50 -3.44 18.50 10.00
N VAL A 51 -4.30 18.35 8.99
CA VAL A 51 -4.05 17.48 7.83
C VAL A 51 -3.16 18.21 6.83
N LEU A 52 -2.15 17.50 6.31
CA LEU A 52 -1.25 17.97 5.26
C LEU A 52 -1.80 17.55 3.89
N ALA A 53 -2.69 18.38 3.33
CA ALA A 53 -3.49 18.01 2.17
C ALA A 53 -2.68 17.70 0.90
N GLN A 54 -1.61 18.47 0.64
CA GLN A 54 -0.77 18.25 -0.56
C GLN A 54 -0.03 16.92 -0.50
N GLU A 55 0.43 16.55 0.69
CA GLU A 55 1.10 15.30 0.97
C GLU A 55 0.12 14.12 0.91
N CYS A 56 -1.13 14.30 1.37
CA CYS A 56 -2.20 13.33 1.15
C CYS A 56 -2.45 13.12 -0.35
N ILE A 57 -2.49 14.20 -1.15
CA ILE A 57 -2.67 14.08 -2.60
C ILE A 57 -1.53 13.23 -3.18
N LEU A 58 -0.27 13.53 -2.87
CA LEU A 58 0.89 12.75 -3.32
C LEU A 58 0.80 11.27 -2.89
N LEU A 59 0.34 11.00 -1.66
CA LEU A 59 0.13 9.64 -1.17
C LEU A 59 -0.86 8.86 -2.06
N PHE A 60 -2.00 9.47 -2.42
CA PHE A 60 -3.05 8.82 -3.19
C PHE A 60 -2.81 8.81 -4.69
N SER A 61 -2.23 9.87 -5.27
CA SER A 61 -2.06 10.01 -6.72
C SER A 61 -0.75 9.43 -7.24
N GLU A 62 0.27 9.31 -6.39
CA GLU A 62 1.60 8.86 -6.83
C GLU A 62 2.08 7.63 -6.07
N LEU A 63 2.14 7.72 -4.73
CA LEU A 63 2.79 6.68 -3.94
C LEU A 63 2.02 5.35 -3.97
N LEU A 64 0.71 5.38 -3.67
CA LEU A 64 -0.13 4.18 -3.68
C LEU A 64 -0.20 3.52 -5.07
N PRO A 65 -0.51 4.25 -6.16
CA PRO A 65 -0.46 3.70 -7.52
C PRO A 65 0.89 3.08 -7.88
N SER A 66 2.00 3.74 -7.51
CA SER A 66 3.34 3.20 -7.79
C SER A 66 3.59 1.85 -7.11
N VAL A 67 3.07 1.66 -5.90
CA VAL A 67 3.16 0.38 -5.18
C VAL A 67 2.29 -0.68 -5.87
N TRP A 68 1.08 -0.34 -6.31
CA TRP A 68 0.19 -1.29 -6.98
C TRP A 68 0.82 -1.82 -8.27
N GLU A 69 1.33 -0.95 -9.14
CA GLU A 69 1.97 -1.36 -10.39
C GLU A 69 3.16 -2.30 -10.17
N LYS A 70 3.93 -2.08 -9.09
CA LYS A 70 5.12 -2.87 -8.79
C LYS A 70 4.87 -4.17 -8.06
N CYS A 71 3.70 -4.36 -7.46
CA CYS A 71 3.46 -5.50 -6.57
C CYS A 71 2.20 -6.31 -6.93
N LEU A 72 1.26 -5.72 -7.67
CA LEU A 72 -0.02 -6.32 -7.99
C LEU A 72 -0.21 -6.54 -9.50
N SER A 73 0.77 -6.15 -10.33
CA SER A 73 0.80 -6.48 -11.75
C SER A 73 1.34 -7.89 -11.98
N ALA A 74 0.85 -8.58 -13.02
CA ALA A 74 1.39 -9.88 -13.42
C ALA A 74 2.89 -9.81 -13.75
N ASP A 75 3.34 -8.68 -14.30
CA ASP A 75 4.75 -8.44 -14.64
C ASP A 75 5.67 -8.38 -13.40
N SER A 76 5.08 -8.18 -12.22
CA SER A 76 5.81 -8.15 -10.95
C SER A 76 5.98 -9.53 -10.30
N LEU A 77 5.29 -10.55 -10.81
CA LEU A 77 5.37 -11.91 -10.28
C LEU A 77 6.50 -12.66 -10.96
N ASP A 78 7.32 -13.38 -10.17
CA ASP A 78 8.27 -14.33 -10.74
C ASP A 78 7.50 -15.59 -11.17
N LEU A 79 7.04 -15.58 -12.43
CA LEU A 79 6.29 -16.68 -13.03
C LEU A 79 7.13 -17.96 -13.18
N LYS A 80 8.44 -17.93 -12.91
CA LYS A 80 9.29 -19.13 -12.92
C LYS A 80 9.24 -19.90 -11.60
N GLU A 81 8.74 -19.28 -10.53
CA GLU A 81 8.58 -19.91 -9.21
C GLU A 81 7.14 -20.36 -8.91
N ILE A 82 6.23 -20.26 -9.89
CA ILE A 82 4.84 -20.76 -9.82
C ILE A 82 4.73 -22.08 -10.57
#